data_AF-A0A8S3HDQ0-F1
#
_entry.id   AF-A0A8S3HDQ0-F1
#
_cell.length_a   1.000
_cell.length_b   1.000
_cell.length_c   1.000
_cell.angle_alpha   90.00
_cell.angle_beta   90.00
_cell.angle_gamma   90.00
#
_symmetry.space_group_name_H-M   'P 1'
#
loop_
_entity.id
_entity.type
_entity.pdbx_description
1 polymer ?
#
loop_
_entity_poly.entity_id
_entity_poly.type
_entity_poly.pdbx_seq_one_letter_code
_entity_poly.pdbx_strand_id
1 'polypeptide(L)'
;ATGNNDYEKACQRINELHILINEQRQILSMKENEQGNFRQLYDDERQTLFNDQSTLKQHEDTLRRKRGGIQQLKAAKQDRVTIYGRYTLAILKEIDRNAHRFKQIPIGPVGKHIRLVDRKWAIAVEQAIGNSMQGYLCSCRDDERVLLEILSRCVPAQEMDYRPNVTVMKYQSKVYQNLRLPPSSFTTILSMLQIDNPTVTCFLIDHARIEQRVLMDNYETARRIM
;
A
#
# COMPACT_ATOMS: atom_id res chain seq x y z
N ALA A 1 44.83 -87.07 2.20
CA ALA A 1 44.75 -85.99 3.20
C ALA A 1 44.81 -84.57 2.61
N THR A 2 45.10 -84.40 1.32
CA THR A 2 45.31 -83.09 0.67
C THR A 2 44.05 -82.35 0.21
N GLY A 3 42.96 -83.07 -0.15
CA GLY A 3 41.73 -82.44 -0.65
C GLY A 3 40.92 -81.63 0.38
N ASN A 4 41.16 -81.82 1.68
CA ASN A 4 40.44 -81.10 2.74
C ASN A 4 40.98 -79.67 2.94
N ASN A 5 42.26 -79.45 2.66
CA ASN A 5 42.97 -78.17 2.85
C ASN A 5 42.64 -77.16 1.73
N ASP A 6 42.52 -77.63 0.49
CA ASP A 6 42.17 -76.76 -0.65
C ASP A 6 40.69 -76.32 -0.60
N TYR A 7 39.81 -77.18 -0.10
CA TYR A 7 38.41 -76.83 0.16
C TYR A 7 38.29 -75.76 1.26
N GLU A 8 39.03 -75.90 2.35
CA GLU A 8 39.01 -74.96 3.47
C GLU A 8 39.53 -73.57 3.07
N LYS A 9 40.60 -73.50 2.25
CA LYS A 9 41.09 -72.25 1.64
C LYS A 9 40.07 -71.61 0.70
N ALA A 10 39.36 -72.40 -0.10
CA ALA A 10 38.31 -71.89 -0.97
C ALA A 10 37.14 -71.31 -0.16
N CYS A 11 36.73 -71.97 0.93
CA CYS A 11 35.71 -71.46 1.85
C CYS A 11 36.14 -70.15 2.54
N GLN A 12 37.40 -70.05 2.98
CA GLN A 12 37.95 -68.80 3.54
C GLN A 12 37.91 -67.67 2.51
N ARG A 13 38.33 -67.94 1.27
CA ARG A 13 38.32 -66.96 0.20
C ARG A 13 36.90 -66.46 -0.14
N ILE A 14 35.92 -67.36 -0.15
CA ILE A 14 34.51 -66.99 -0.37
C ILE A 14 34.01 -66.09 0.76
N ASN A 15 34.36 -66.38 2.02
CA ASN A 15 33.99 -65.53 3.15
C ASN A 15 34.64 -64.13 3.08
N GLU A 16 35.91 -64.04 2.71
CA GLU A 16 36.58 -62.75 2.47
C GLU A 16 35.87 -61.95 1.37
N LEU A 17 35.52 -62.59 0.26
CA LEU A 17 34.81 -61.94 -0.84
C LEU A 17 33.41 -61.48 -0.42
N HIS A 18 32.70 -62.25 0.42
CA HIS A 18 31.42 -61.81 0.98
C HIS A 18 31.56 -60.57 1.87
N ILE A 19 32.62 -60.50 2.68
CA ILE A 19 32.90 -59.31 3.51
C ILE A 19 33.13 -58.10 2.61
N LEU A 20 33.99 -58.23 1.58
CA LEU A 20 34.28 -57.14 0.65
C LEU A 20 33.04 -56.68 -0.14
N ILE A 21 32.17 -57.61 -0.56
CA ILE A 21 30.91 -57.26 -1.23
C ILE A 21 29.99 -56.47 -0.29
N ASN A 22 29.91 -56.86 0.99
CA ASN A 22 29.10 -56.15 1.97
C ASN A 22 29.63 -54.74 2.24
N GLU A 23 30.95 -54.56 2.34
CA GLU A 23 31.59 -53.25 2.46
C GLU A 23 31.29 -52.37 1.23
N GLN A 24 31.43 -52.92 0.02
CA GLN A 24 31.10 -52.20 -1.21
C GLN A 24 29.63 -51.78 -1.28
N ARG A 25 28.70 -52.63 -0.81
CA ARG A 25 27.28 -52.28 -0.72
C ARG A 25 27.03 -51.15 0.27
N GLN A 26 27.72 -51.14 1.41
CA GLN A 26 27.61 -50.04 2.38
C GLN A 26 28.13 -48.72 1.77
N ILE A 27 29.27 -48.75 1.09
CA ILE A 27 29.82 -47.56 0.41
C ILE A 27 28.86 -47.07 -0.68
N LEU A 28 28.29 -47.96 -1.49
CA LEU A 28 27.30 -47.61 -2.51
C LEU A 28 26.09 -46.91 -1.87
N SER A 29 25.53 -47.48 -0.80
CA SER A 29 24.39 -46.89 -0.09
C SER A 29 24.72 -45.50 0.49
N MET A 30 25.92 -45.30 1.04
CA MET A 30 26.37 -43.98 1.49
C MET A 30 26.46 -42.98 0.34
N LYS A 31 26.98 -43.39 -0.81
CA LYS A 31 27.11 -42.53 -2.00
C LYS A 31 25.76 -42.16 -2.61
N GLU A 32 24.81 -43.09 -2.63
CA GLU A 32 23.43 -42.81 -3.05
C GLU A 32 22.74 -41.80 -2.13
N ASN A 33 22.94 -41.93 -0.81
CA ASN A 33 22.41 -40.95 0.16
C ASN A 33 23.06 -39.56 0.00
N GLU A 34 24.39 -39.50 -0.16
CA GLU A 34 25.09 -38.24 -0.45
C GLU A 34 24.55 -37.58 -1.72
N GLN A 35 24.35 -38.35 -2.79
CA GLN A 35 23.79 -37.83 -4.04
C GLN A 35 22.36 -37.30 -3.85
N GLY A 36 21.54 -37.98 -3.05
CA GLY A 36 20.21 -37.51 -2.66
C GLY A 36 20.27 -36.16 -1.92
N ASN A 37 21.16 -36.03 -0.94
CA ASN A 37 21.35 -34.81 -0.18
C ASN A 37 21.84 -33.65 -1.06
N PHE A 38 22.81 -33.88 -1.94
CA PHE A 38 23.28 -32.85 -2.88
C PHE A 38 22.18 -32.37 -3.82
N ARG A 39 21.31 -33.29 -4.27
CA ARG A 39 20.17 -32.92 -5.11
C ARG A 39 19.17 -32.04 -4.36
N GLN A 40 18.85 -32.39 -3.11
CA GLN A 40 17.98 -31.58 -2.26
C GLN A 40 18.55 -30.18 -2.02
N LEU A 41 19.83 -30.08 -1.64
CA LEU A 41 20.50 -28.79 -1.45
C LEU A 41 20.45 -27.92 -2.70
N TYR A 42 20.67 -28.52 -3.88
CA TYR A 42 20.59 -27.80 -5.15
C TYR A 42 19.17 -27.29 -5.44
N ASP A 43 18.15 -28.11 -5.19
CA ASP A 43 16.75 -27.71 -5.40
C ASP A 43 16.32 -26.61 -4.41
N ASP A 44 16.76 -26.69 -3.15
CA ASP A 44 16.51 -25.67 -2.12
C ASP A 44 17.19 -24.34 -2.45
N GLU A 45 18.45 -24.38 -2.88
CA GLU A 45 19.19 -23.18 -3.30
C GLU A 45 18.55 -22.54 -4.54
N ARG A 46 18.10 -23.37 -5.50
CA ARG A 46 17.36 -22.89 -6.68
C ARG A 46 16.04 -22.23 -6.30
N GLN A 47 15.31 -22.79 -5.34
CA GLN A 47 14.06 -22.21 -4.83
C GLN A 47 14.32 -20.89 -4.11
N THR A 48 15.41 -20.80 -3.35
CA THR A 48 15.84 -19.59 -2.64
C THR A 48 16.18 -18.49 -3.64
N LEU A 49 16.97 -18.79 -4.66
CA LEU A 49 17.30 -17.85 -5.74
C LEU A 49 16.05 -17.33 -6.47
N PHE A 50 15.06 -18.19 -6.72
CA PHE A 50 13.79 -17.80 -7.33
C PHE A 50 12.99 -16.83 -6.44
N ASN A 51 12.93 -17.12 -5.14
CA ASN A 51 12.26 -16.26 -4.16
C ASN A 51 12.97 -14.90 -4.05
N ASP A 52 14.30 -14.89 -4.01
CA ASP A 52 15.11 -13.67 -3.93
C ASP A 52 14.95 -12.80 -5.19
N GLN A 53 14.95 -13.40 -6.38
CA GLN A 53 14.66 -12.68 -7.63
C GLN A 53 13.26 -12.07 -7.63
N SER A 54 12.27 -12.80 -7.10
CA SER A 54 10.90 -12.30 -6.99
C SER A 54 10.82 -11.10 -6.04
N THR A 55 11.47 -11.19 -4.89
CA THR A 55 11.56 -10.10 -3.90
C THR A 55 12.30 -8.88 -4.48
N LEU A 56 13.41 -9.09 -5.19
CA LEU A 56 14.16 -8.01 -5.85
C LEU A 56 13.27 -7.24 -6.84
N LYS A 57 12.55 -7.96 -7.68
CA LYS A 57 11.60 -7.37 -8.64
C LYS A 57 10.52 -6.54 -7.94
N GLN A 58 9.95 -7.03 -6.83
CA GLN A 58 8.97 -6.28 -6.04
C GLN A 58 9.54 -4.97 -5.48
N HIS A 59 10.80 -4.99 -5.01
CA HIS A 59 11.48 -3.78 -4.54
C HIS A 59 11.76 -2.80 -5.67
N GLU A 60 12.19 -3.27 -6.84
CA GLU A 60 12.40 -2.43 -8.03
C GLU A 60 11.12 -1.74 -8.48
N ASP A 61 10.00 -2.48 -8.56
CA ASP A 61 8.69 -1.91 -8.88
C ASP A 61 8.26 -0.85 -7.87
N THR A 62 8.48 -1.12 -6.58
CA THR A 62 8.20 -0.17 -5.50
C THR A 62 9.06 1.08 -5.60
N LEU A 63 10.34 0.93 -5.94
CA LEU A 63 11.28 2.04 -6.09
C LEU A 63 10.93 2.89 -7.32
N ARG A 64 10.54 2.25 -8.43
CA ARG A 64 10.01 2.92 -9.62
C ARG A 64 8.76 3.74 -9.31
N ARG A 65 7.79 3.17 -8.57
CA ARG A 65 6.59 3.89 -8.10
C ARG A 65 6.95 5.12 -7.25
N LYS A 66 7.82 4.95 -6.25
CA LYS A 66 8.27 6.07 -5.39
C LYS A 66 8.97 7.17 -6.18
N ARG A 67 9.87 6.82 -7.12
CA ARG A 67 10.53 7.80 -8.01
C ARG A 67 9.52 8.56 -8.87
N GLY A 68 8.52 7.86 -9.42
CA GLY A 68 7.42 8.48 -10.17
C GLY A 68 6.63 9.47 -9.31
N GLY A 69 6.34 9.12 -8.06
CA GLY A 69 5.69 10.03 -7.09
C GLY A 69 6.53 11.28 -6.79
N ILE A 70 7.85 11.12 -6.60
CA ILE A 70 8.75 12.28 -6.37
C ILE A 70 8.78 13.21 -7.59
N GLN A 71 8.84 12.67 -8.81
CA GLN A 71 8.80 13.49 -10.02
C GLN A 71 7.47 14.25 -10.15
N GLN A 72 6.35 13.63 -9.80
CA GLN A 72 5.04 14.28 -9.75
C GLN A 72 5.02 15.43 -8.74
N LEU A 73 5.50 15.21 -7.52
CA LEU A 73 5.60 16.27 -6.50
C LEU A 73 6.47 17.44 -6.96
N LYS A 74 7.55 17.17 -7.71
CA LYS A 74 8.39 18.22 -8.30
C LYS A 74 7.68 19.00 -9.40
N ALA A 75 6.95 18.32 -10.29
CA ALA A 75 6.15 18.96 -11.34
C ALA A 75 4.96 19.76 -10.78
N ALA A 76 4.37 19.28 -9.68
CA ALA A 76 3.23 19.92 -9.02
C ALA A 76 3.53 21.27 -8.38
N LYS A 77 4.81 21.65 -8.30
CA LYS A 77 5.24 23.00 -7.91
C LYS A 77 4.72 24.09 -8.88
N GLN A 78 4.36 23.70 -10.12
CA GLN A 78 3.92 24.62 -11.17
C GLN A 78 2.38 24.75 -11.23
N ASP A 79 1.63 23.69 -10.91
CA ASP A 79 0.17 23.69 -10.82
C ASP A 79 -0.30 23.11 -9.47
N ARG A 80 -0.71 23.99 -8.54
CA ARG A 80 -1.10 23.63 -7.16
C ARG A 80 -2.14 22.51 -7.03
N VAL A 81 -2.90 22.23 -8.07
CA VAL A 81 -3.97 21.22 -8.04
C VAL A 81 -3.46 19.80 -8.31
N THR A 82 -2.31 19.67 -8.99
CA THR A 82 -1.73 18.35 -9.34
C THR A 82 -1.13 17.61 -8.13
N ILE A 83 -0.96 18.29 -6.98
CA ILE A 83 -0.57 17.65 -5.71
C ILE A 83 -1.60 16.60 -5.25
N TYR A 84 -2.87 16.74 -5.68
CA TYR A 84 -3.95 15.80 -5.36
C TYR A 84 -4.07 14.67 -6.39
N GLY A 85 -3.13 14.55 -7.31
CA GLY A 85 -3.10 13.51 -8.34
C GLY A 85 -2.66 13.99 -9.71
N ARG A 86 -1.90 13.16 -10.42
CA ARG A 86 -1.42 13.49 -11.78
C ARG A 86 -2.55 13.73 -12.78
N TYR A 87 -3.71 13.09 -12.58
CA TYR A 87 -4.87 13.19 -13.46
C TYR A 87 -5.87 14.28 -13.02
N THR A 88 -5.66 14.93 -11.87
CA THR A 88 -6.62 15.88 -11.29
C THR A 88 -6.95 17.03 -12.24
N LEU A 89 -5.95 17.59 -12.94
CA LEU A 89 -6.20 18.67 -13.90
C LEU A 89 -7.07 18.21 -15.08
N ALA A 90 -6.86 17.00 -15.58
CA ALA A 90 -7.67 16.42 -16.66
C ALA A 90 -9.12 16.18 -16.19
N ILE A 91 -9.28 15.64 -14.98
CA ILE A 91 -10.59 15.39 -14.36
C ILE A 91 -11.37 16.70 -14.21
N LEU A 92 -10.75 17.76 -13.68
CA LEU A 92 -11.42 19.06 -13.54
C LEU A 92 -11.87 19.65 -14.88
N LYS A 93 -11.05 19.50 -15.94
CA LYS A 93 -11.43 19.93 -17.30
C LYS A 93 -12.61 19.13 -17.84
N GLU A 94 -12.64 17.82 -17.62
CA GLU A 94 -13.75 16.98 -18.06
C GLU A 94 -15.04 17.23 -17.26
N ILE A 95 -14.94 17.50 -15.96
CA ILE A 95 -16.09 17.93 -15.14
C ILE A 95 -16.68 19.22 -15.71
N ASP A 96 -15.84 20.21 -16.02
CA ASP A 96 -16.29 21.50 -16.58
C ASP A 96 -16.95 21.34 -17.95
N ARG A 97 -16.34 20.57 -18.85
CA ARG A 97 -16.93 20.24 -20.18
C ARG A 97 -18.28 19.53 -20.07
N ASN A 98 -18.45 18.69 -19.06
CA ASN A 98 -19.66 17.92 -18.81
C ASN A 98 -20.57 18.57 -17.76
N ALA A 99 -20.38 19.85 -17.41
CA ALA A 99 -21.13 20.53 -16.35
C ALA A 99 -22.65 20.42 -16.54
N HIS A 100 -23.12 20.50 -17.79
CA HIS A 100 -24.53 20.37 -18.18
C HIS A 100 -25.16 18.99 -17.86
N ARG A 101 -24.35 17.95 -17.62
CA ARG A 101 -24.83 16.59 -17.28
C ARG A 101 -25.09 16.42 -15.78
N PHE A 102 -24.57 17.32 -14.95
CA PHE A 102 -24.72 17.27 -13.51
C PHE A 102 -25.94 18.07 -13.06
N LYS A 103 -26.70 17.53 -12.10
CA LYS A 103 -27.73 18.27 -11.39
C LYS A 103 -27.10 19.36 -10.52
N GLN A 104 -26.01 19.02 -9.84
CA GLN A 104 -25.14 19.97 -9.17
C GLN A 104 -23.67 19.57 -9.40
N ILE A 105 -22.83 20.56 -9.71
CA ILE A 105 -21.41 20.32 -10.02
C ILE A 105 -20.74 19.64 -8.81
N PRO A 106 -19.97 18.56 -9.00
CA PRO A 106 -19.24 17.90 -7.93
C PRO A 106 -18.20 18.82 -7.28
N ILE A 107 -18.08 18.76 -5.96
CA ILE A 107 -17.11 19.54 -5.20
C ILE A 107 -15.83 18.71 -5.06
N GLY A 108 -14.72 19.16 -5.62
CA GLY A 108 -13.43 18.51 -5.37
C GLY A 108 -12.26 19.01 -6.25
N PRO A 109 -11.07 18.40 -6.08
CA PRO A 109 -10.75 17.46 -5.00
C PRO A 109 -10.84 18.16 -3.63
N VAL A 110 -11.26 17.44 -2.59
CA VAL A 110 -11.52 18.00 -1.24
C VAL A 110 -10.37 18.86 -0.73
N GLY A 111 -9.13 18.40 -0.92
CA GLY A 111 -7.94 19.11 -0.46
C GLY A 111 -7.79 20.51 -1.05
N LYS A 112 -8.31 20.79 -2.26
CA LYS A 112 -8.27 22.12 -2.90
C LYS A 112 -8.95 23.20 -2.06
N HIS A 113 -9.92 22.81 -1.24
CA HIS A 113 -10.71 23.70 -0.38
C HIS A 113 -10.09 23.91 1.01
N ILE A 114 -8.95 23.28 1.30
CA ILE A 114 -8.33 23.26 2.61
C ILE A 114 -7.05 24.10 2.59
N ARG A 115 -6.95 25.03 3.53
CA ARG A 115 -5.72 25.77 3.85
C ARG A 115 -5.32 25.49 5.29
N LEU A 116 -4.04 25.20 5.50
CA LEU A 116 -3.49 24.98 6.83
C LEU A 116 -3.01 26.30 7.44
N VAL A 117 -3.41 26.58 8.67
CA VAL A 117 -3.01 27.80 9.40
C VAL A 117 -1.53 27.77 9.79
N ASP A 118 -1.10 26.67 10.40
CA ASP A 118 0.29 26.48 10.83
C ASP A 118 0.89 25.22 10.19
N ARG A 119 1.98 25.42 9.44
CA ARG A 119 2.68 24.37 8.70
C ARG A 119 3.29 23.30 9.60
N LYS A 120 3.52 23.57 10.89
CA LYS A 120 4.04 22.55 11.81
C LYS A 120 3.12 21.32 11.90
N TRP A 121 1.82 21.53 11.69
CA TRP A 121 0.81 20.47 11.72
C TRP A 121 0.58 19.77 10.39
N ALA A 122 1.31 20.13 9.32
CA ALA A 122 1.02 19.66 7.97
C ALA A 122 0.98 18.13 7.88
N ILE A 123 1.98 17.45 8.44
CA ILE A 123 2.06 15.99 8.44
C ILE A 123 0.91 15.38 9.23
N ALA A 124 0.60 15.91 10.42
CA ALA A 124 -0.47 15.39 11.27
C ALA A 124 -1.84 15.53 10.60
N VAL A 125 -2.11 16.67 9.97
CA VAL A 125 -3.33 16.95 9.23
C VAL A 125 -3.43 16.07 7.99
N GLU A 126 -2.34 15.92 7.24
CA GLU A 126 -2.28 15.08 6.05
C GLU A 126 -2.57 13.61 6.39
N GLN A 127 -1.97 13.09 7.46
CA GLN A 127 -2.23 11.74 7.95
C GLN A 127 -3.67 11.55 8.44
N ALA A 128 -4.22 12.55 9.12
CA ALA A 128 -5.58 12.46 9.64
C ALA A 128 -6.65 12.46 8.54
N ILE A 129 -6.49 13.32 7.51
CA ILE A 129 -7.46 13.40 6.41
C ILE A 129 -7.21 12.31 5.38
N GLY A 130 -5.94 11.99 5.12
CA GLY A 130 -5.51 10.92 4.23
C GLY A 130 -6.08 11.03 2.81
N ASN A 131 -6.48 9.89 2.26
CA ASN A 131 -6.96 9.76 0.88
C ASN A 131 -8.24 10.58 0.59
N SER A 132 -8.96 11.03 1.63
CA SER A 132 -10.11 11.91 1.48
C SER A 132 -9.73 13.24 0.83
N MET A 133 -8.47 13.70 0.92
CA MET A 133 -8.01 14.91 0.23
C MET A 133 -8.15 14.84 -1.29
N GLN A 134 -8.01 13.65 -1.88
CA GLN A 134 -8.12 13.45 -3.33
C GLN A 134 -9.57 13.21 -3.77
N GLY A 135 -10.50 13.06 -2.83
CA GLY A 135 -11.88 12.69 -3.10
C GLY A 135 -12.74 13.84 -3.63
N TYR A 136 -13.92 13.48 -4.13
CA TYR A 136 -14.93 14.39 -4.67
C TYR A 136 -16.28 14.14 -3.98
N LEU A 137 -17.06 15.20 -3.82
CA LEU A 137 -18.38 15.16 -3.21
C LEU A 137 -19.45 15.41 -4.28
N CYS A 138 -20.45 14.54 -4.34
CA CYS A 138 -21.59 14.66 -5.25
C CYS A 138 -22.88 14.88 -4.46
N SER A 139 -23.81 15.65 -5.03
CA SER A 139 -25.09 15.96 -4.36
C SER A 139 -26.07 14.77 -4.34
N CYS A 140 -25.95 13.86 -5.32
CA CYS A 140 -26.83 12.72 -5.50
C CYS A 140 -26.15 11.55 -6.24
N ARG A 141 -26.83 10.39 -6.28
CA ARG A 141 -26.36 9.17 -6.97
C ARG A 141 -26.23 9.34 -8.49
N ASP A 142 -27.06 10.18 -9.10
CA ASP A 142 -26.98 10.44 -10.54
C ASP A 142 -25.70 11.20 -10.90
N ASP A 143 -25.37 12.22 -10.09
CA ASP A 143 -24.12 12.99 -10.25
C ASP A 143 -22.90 12.10 -9.99
N GLU A 144 -22.95 11.24 -8.97
CA GLU A 144 -21.92 10.22 -8.71
C GLU A 144 -21.68 9.33 -9.93
N ARG A 145 -22.75 8.82 -10.57
CA ARG A 145 -22.62 7.99 -11.77
C ARG A 145 -21.93 8.72 -12.92
N VAL A 146 -22.32 9.98 -13.17
CA VAL A 146 -21.67 10.81 -14.21
C VAL A 146 -20.21 11.06 -13.87
N LEU A 147 -19.89 11.35 -12.61
CA LEU A 147 -18.52 11.57 -12.18
C LEU A 147 -17.67 10.31 -12.31
N LEU A 148 -18.17 9.14 -11.91
CA LEU A 148 -17.46 7.87 -12.05
C LEU A 148 -17.18 7.53 -13.52
N GLU A 149 -18.10 7.84 -14.44
CA GLU A 149 -17.88 7.73 -15.89
C GLU A 149 -16.71 8.62 -16.35
N ILE A 150 -16.66 9.88 -15.90
CA ILE A 150 -15.56 10.80 -16.20
C ILE A 150 -14.24 10.28 -15.63
N LEU A 151 -14.23 9.84 -14.37
CA LEU A 151 -13.04 9.33 -13.69
C LEU A 151 -12.46 8.11 -14.42
N SER A 152 -13.31 7.16 -14.84
CA SER A 152 -12.88 5.97 -15.58
C SER A 152 -12.31 6.28 -16.97
N ARG A 153 -12.68 7.40 -17.59
CA ARG A 153 -12.08 7.88 -18.84
C ARG A 153 -10.75 8.59 -18.62
N CYS A 154 -10.63 9.34 -17.52
CA CYS A 154 -9.43 10.12 -17.23
C CYS A 154 -8.30 9.28 -16.62
N VAL A 155 -8.64 8.23 -15.88
CA VAL A 155 -7.69 7.43 -15.11
C VAL A 155 -7.62 6.02 -15.71
N PRO A 156 -6.46 5.60 -16.27
CA PRO A 156 -6.27 4.24 -16.78
C PRO A 156 -6.53 3.18 -15.71
N ALA A 157 -7.14 2.05 -16.10
CA ALA A 157 -7.50 0.97 -15.17
C ALA A 157 -6.30 0.38 -14.40
N GLN A 158 -5.10 0.47 -14.99
CA GLN A 158 -3.83 -0.01 -14.43
C GLN A 158 -3.27 0.90 -13.32
N GLU A 159 -3.79 2.13 -13.16
CA GLU A 159 -3.39 3.05 -12.10
C GLU A 159 -4.11 2.69 -10.79
N MET A 160 -3.59 1.68 -10.09
CA MET A 160 -4.09 1.29 -8.76
C MET A 160 -3.83 2.36 -7.70
N ASP A 161 -2.77 3.14 -7.86
CA ASP A 161 -2.31 4.11 -6.84
C ASP A 161 -3.16 5.40 -6.82
N TYR A 162 -3.96 5.67 -7.85
CA TYR A 162 -4.78 6.87 -7.95
C TYR A 162 -6.25 6.54 -8.19
N ARG A 163 -7.00 6.36 -7.09
CA ARG A 163 -8.46 6.17 -7.13
C ARG A 163 -9.13 7.16 -6.18
N PRO A 164 -9.51 8.35 -6.67
CA PRO A 164 -10.17 9.33 -5.83
C PRO A 164 -11.54 8.80 -5.37
N ASN A 165 -11.80 8.91 -4.08
CA ASN A 165 -13.09 8.50 -3.51
C ASN A 165 -14.19 9.47 -3.94
N VAL A 166 -15.36 8.95 -4.29
CA VAL A 166 -16.56 9.75 -4.53
C VAL A 166 -17.51 9.52 -3.37
N THR A 167 -17.98 10.59 -2.73
CA THR A 167 -18.94 10.53 -1.63
C THR A 167 -20.19 11.29 -2.00
N VAL A 168 -21.34 10.64 -1.84
CA VAL A 168 -22.64 11.27 -2.04
C VAL A 168 -23.13 11.86 -0.73
N MET A 169 -23.31 13.17 -0.70
CA MET A 169 -23.89 13.87 0.44
C MET A 169 -24.66 15.12 -0.01
N LYS A 170 -25.66 15.51 0.76
CA LYS A 170 -26.37 16.76 0.52
C LYS A 170 -25.43 17.94 0.73
N TYR A 171 -25.39 18.86 -0.22
CA TYR A 171 -24.60 20.07 -0.11
C TYR A 171 -25.14 20.94 1.02
N GLN A 172 -24.22 21.35 1.87
CA GLN A 172 -24.49 22.12 3.07
C GLN A 172 -24.24 23.59 2.79
N SER A 173 -25.21 24.44 3.11
CA SER A 173 -25.05 25.90 3.06
C SER A 173 -24.36 26.44 4.32
N LYS A 174 -24.35 25.68 5.42
CA LYS A 174 -23.75 26.06 6.70
C LYS A 174 -23.09 24.85 7.35
N VAL A 175 -22.07 25.10 8.16
CA VAL A 175 -21.41 24.07 8.98
C VAL A 175 -22.36 23.61 10.09
N TYR A 176 -22.26 22.35 10.50
CA TYR A 176 -23.03 21.82 11.62
C TYR A 176 -22.90 22.69 12.88
N GLN A 177 -24.03 22.93 13.52
CA GLN A 177 -24.10 23.64 14.80
C GLN A 177 -23.95 22.63 15.95
N ASN A 178 -23.48 23.10 17.12
CA ASN A 178 -23.38 22.31 18.35
C ASN A 178 -22.43 21.10 18.26
N LEU A 179 -21.26 21.30 17.66
CA LEU A 179 -20.19 20.29 17.65
C LEU A 179 -19.74 19.98 19.08
N ARG A 180 -19.50 18.69 19.35
CA ARG A 180 -18.89 18.24 20.62
C ARG A 180 -17.38 18.43 20.55
N LEU A 181 -16.94 19.64 20.89
CA LEU A 181 -15.54 20.01 20.88
C LEU A 181 -14.82 19.56 22.17
N PRO A 182 -13.54 19.16 22.08
CA PRO A 182 -12.66 19.05 23.25
C PRO A 182 -12.57 20.36 24.03
N PRO A 183 -12.05 20.32 25.28
CA PRO A 183 -11.75 21.53 26.05
C PRO A 183 -10.93 22.54 25.24
N SER A 184 -11.20 23.83 25.43
CA SER A 184 -10.58 24.92 24.67
C SER A 184 -9.05 25.03 24.81
N SER A 185 -8.47 24.37 25.81
CA SER A 185 -7.02 24.23 25.97
C SER A 185 -6.37 23.36 24.90
N PHE A 186 -7.16 22.53 24.19
CA PHE A 186 -6.65 21.65 23.15
C PHE A 186 -6.81 22.27 21.76
N THR A 187 -5.73 22.22 21.00
CA THR A 187 -5.76 22.51 19.57
C THR A 187 -6.35 21.31 18.84
N THR A 188 -7.33 21.52 17.97
CA THR A 188 -7.89 20.45 17.14
C THR A 188 -7.46 20.60 15.69
N ILE A 189 -7.65 19.56 14.88
CA ILE A 189 -7.44 19.67 13.44
C ILE A 189 -8.36 20.74 12.85
N LEU A 190 -9.64 20.75 13.22
CA LEU A 190 -10.60 21.75 12.74
C LEU A 190 -10.14 23.18 13.03
N SER A 191 -9.58 23.46 14.22
CA SER A 191 -9.11 24.82 14.56
C SER A 191 -7.86 25.25 13.79
N MET A 192 -7.11 24.29 13.22
CA MET A 192 -5.91 24.55 12.42
C MET A 192 -6.18 24.62 10.91
N LEU A 193 -7.44 24.47 10.48
CA LEU A 193 -7.84 24.50 9.08
C LEU A 193 -8.69 25.72 8.75
N GLN A 194 -8.40 26.35 7.61
CA GLN A 194 -9.27 27.29 6.92
C GLN A 194 -9.89 26.57 5.73
N ILE A 195 -11.21 26.36 5.77
CA ILE A 195 -11.96 25.66 4.72
C ILE A 195 -12.95 26.62 4.08
N ASP A 196 -12.91 26.76 2.76
CA ASP A 196 -13.74 27.75 2.04
C ASP A 196 -15.12 27.23 1.62
N ASN A 197 -15.39 25.93 1.81
CA ASN A 197 -16.67 25.31 1.48
C ASN A 197 -17.30 24.63 2.73
N PRO A 198 -18.53 25.02 3.14
CA PRO A 198 -19.21 24.41 4.29
C PRO A 198 -19.48 22.91 4.11
N THR A 199 -19.78 22.46 2.89
CA THR A 199 -19.99 21.03 2.57
C THR A 199 -18.71 20.24 2.83
N VAL A 200 -17.55 20.78 2.44
CA VAL A 200 -16.25 20.15 2.71
C VAL A 200 -15.96 20.09 4.21
N THR A 201 -16.32 21.13 4.96
CA THR A 201 -16.15 21.14 6.42
C THR A 201 -17.01 20.05 7.08
N CYS A 202 -18.30 19.97 6.73
CA CYS A 202 -19.20 18.93 7.23
C CYS A 202 -18.72 17.53 6.85
N PHE A 203 -18.27 17.34 5.60
CA PHE A 203 -17.69 16.09 5.14
C PHE A 203 -16.50 15.65 5.99
N LEU A 204 -15.57 16.55 6.29
CA LEU A 204 -14.39 16.22 7.09
C LEU A 204 -14.72 15.97 8.56
N ILE A 205 -15.76 16.62 9.10
CA ILE A 205 -16.31 16.31 10.43
C ILE A 205 -16.85 14.88 10.43
N ASP A 206 -17.68 14.52 9.44
CA ASP A 206 -18.30 13.20 9.35
C ASP A 206 -17.27 12.08 9.13
N HIS A 207 -16.32 12.28 8.21
CA HIS A 207 -15.39 11.23 7.78
C HIS A 207 -14.10 11.16 8.59
N ALA A 208 -13.57 12.29 9.04
CA ALA A 208 -12.27 12.36 9.69
C ALA A 208 -12.33 12.88 11.13
N ARG A 209 -13.53 13.26 11.63
CA ARG A 209 -13.76 13.79 12.99
C ARG A 209 -12.75 14.87 13.36
N ILE A 210 -12.48 15.78 12.43
CA ILE A 210 -11.44 16.79 12.55
C ILE A 210 -11.66 17.73 13.75
N GLU A 211 -12.90 17.86 14.20
CA GLU A 211 -13.30 18.64 15.37
C GLU A 211 -12.95 17.96 16.71
N GLN A 212 -12.78 16.64 16.71
CA GLN A 212 -12.44 15.86 17.92
C GLN A 212 -10.98 15.41 17.96
N ARG A 213 -10.26 15.49 16.84
CA ARG A 213 -8.84 15.11 16.78
C ARG A 213 -7.96 16.23 17.30
N VAL A 214 -7.33 15.98 18.44
CA VAL A 214 -6.43 16.92 19.13
C VAL A 214 -5.00 16.80 18.58
N LEU A 215 -4.36 17.95 18.40
CA LEU A 215 -2.97 18.10 17.98
C LEU A 215 -2.11 18.46 19.21
N MET A 216 -1.02 17.72 19.42
CA MET A 216 -0.09 17.94 20.54
C MET A 216 1.35 17.89 20.04
N ASP A 217 2.21 18.72 20.63
CA ASP A 217 3.62 18.82 20.23
C ASP A 217 4.46 17.62 20.75
N ASN A 218 4.03 16.97 21.84
CA ASN A 218 4.76 15.87 22.49
C ASN A 218 3.91 14.60 22.60
N TYR A 219 4.46 13.49 22.14
CA TYR A 219 3.88 12.15 22.25
C TYR A 219 3.62 11.72 23.70
N GLU A 220 4.55 12.01 24.62
CA GLU A 220 4.40 11.62 26.04
C GLU A 220 3.21 12.32 26.70
N THR A 221 3.01 13.60 26.38
CA THR A 221 1.84 14.35 26.86
C THR A 221 0.55 13.79 26.27
N ALA A 222 0.55 13.49 24.96
CA ALA A 222 -0.61 12.89 24.30
C ALA A 222 -1.01 11.55 24.92
N ARG A 223 -0.02 10.70 25.24
CA ARG A 223 -0.24 9.39 25.83
C ARG A 223 -0.83 9.43 27.25
N ARG A 224 -0.59 10.50 28.02
CA ARG A 224 -1.14 10.66 29.37
C ARG A 224 -2.60 11.13 29.40
N ILE A 225 -3.06 11.71 28.31
CA ILE A 225 -4.40 12.31 28.19
C ILE A 225 -5.38 11.36 27.47
N MET A 226 -4.85 10.39 26.72
CA MET A 226 -5.59 9.23 26.19
C MET A 226 -5.91 8.23 27.29
#